data_AF-A0A7Y3V3U4-F1
#
_entry.id   AF-A0A7Y3V3U4-F1
#
_cell.length_a   1.000
_cell.length_b   1.000
_cell.length_c   1.000
_cell.angle_alpha   90.00
_cell.angle_beta   90.00
_cell.angle_gamma   90.00
#
_symmetry.space_group_name_H-M   'P 1'
#
loop_
_entity.id
_entity.type
_entity.pdbx_description
1 polymer ?
#
loop_
_entity_poly.entity_id
_entity_poly.type
_entity_poly.pdbx_seq_one_letter_code
_entity_poly.pdbx_strand_id
1 'polypeptide(L)'
;MKREIIKTADGSYTLFVPALNEHYHSVHGAVAESLHVYIQAGLRFAEKHFQEIKLLEIGLGTGLNLFLTLQHTQKKVFYTALEPYPLEVNLIQHLYTDVAENELAIKVNIAECNKWHRLTPMFSYIKKTERVEVAELPVEEYHLIYFDAFAPRVQPEIWTEQVFYKLYQSMHPHAVLVTYCCKGDVRRALKSAGFCVEKLSGPPGKREMLRAVKK
;
A
#
# COMPACT_ATOMS: atom_id res chain seq x y z
N MET A 1 -1.63 20.63 -3.40
CA MET A 1 -2.52 20.45 -4.57
C MET A 1 -3.95 20.37 -4.07
N LYS A 2 -4.94 20.91 -4.79
CA LYS A 2 -6.36 20.77 -4.42
C LYS A 2 -6.74 19.28 -4.46
N ARG A 3 -7.50 18.81 -3.47
CA ARG A 3 -8.00 17.43 -3.35
C ARG A 3 -9.51 17.49 -3.08
N GLU A 4 -10.27 16.60 -3.72
CA GLU A 4 -11.74 16.56 -3.62
C GLU A 4 -12.19 15.19 -3.12
N ILE A 5 -13.10 15.16 -2.15
CA ILE A 5 -13.63 13.91 -1.58
C ILE A 5 -14.71 13.37 -2.51
N ILE A 6 -14.57 12.11 -2.93
CA ILE A 6 -15.49 11.43 -3.83
C ILE A 6 -16.00 10.16 -3.15
N LYS A 7 -17.32 9.97 -3.15
CA LYS A 7 -17.94 8.72 -2.69
C LYS A 7 -17.80 7.64 -3.77
N THR A 8 -17.34 6.46 -3.39
CA THR A 8 -17.16 5.30 -4.29
C THR A 8 -18.40 4.40 -4.27
N ALA A 9 -18.46 3.43 -5.20
CA ALA A 9 -19.62 2.56 -5.36
C ALA A 9 -19.87 1.61 -4.18
N ASP A 10 -18.86 1.29 -3.36
CA ASP A 10 -19.02 0.48 -2.15
C ASP A 10 -19.42 1.31 -0.91
N GLY A 11 -19.63 2.62 -1.07
CA GLY A 11 -20.01 3.54 -0.01
C GLY A 11 -18.85 4.19 0.73
N SER A 12 -17.61 3.71 0.54
CA SER A 12 -16.40 4.35 1.07
C SER A 12 -16.03 5.62 0.29
N TYR A 13 -15.10 6.41 0.81
CA TYR A 13 -14.62 7.62 0.15
C TYR A 13 -13.20 7.47 -0.39
N THR A 14 -12.94 8.17 -1.49
CA THR A 14 -11.61 8.34 -2.10
C THR A 14 -11.32 9.83 -2.28
N LEU A 15 -10.07 10.15 -2.57
CA LEU A 15 -9.65 11.50 -2.93
C LEU A 15 -9.40 11.58 -4.43
N PHE A 16 -9.94 12.59 -5.09
CA PHE A 16 -9.60 12.97 -6.45
C PHE A 16 -8.58 14.12 -6.44
N VAL A 17 -7.55 14.02 -7.28
CA VAL A 17 -6.56 15.08 -7.48
C VAL A 17 -6.76 15.65 -8.89
N PRO A 18 -7.49 16.77 -9.06
CA PRO A 18 -7.81 17.32 -10.38
C PRO A 18 -6.58 17.60 -11.25
N ALA A 19 -5.49 18.05 -10.63
CA ALA A 19 -4.23 18.34 -11.33
C ALA A 19 -3.59 17.10 -11.98
N LEU A 20 -3.87 15.90 -11.47
CA LEU A 20 -3.35 14.63 -11.98
C LEU A 20 -4.41 13.87 -12.80
N ASN A 21 -5.67 14.28 -12.70
CA ASN A 21 -6.83 13.53 -13.15
C ASN A 21 -6.76 12.07 -12.67
N GLU A 22 -6.57 11.90 -11.36
CA GLU A 22 -6.33 10.60 -10.71
C GLU A 22 -6.99 10.53 -9.34
N HIS A 23 -7.43 9.32 -8.97
CA HIS A 23 -7.99 9.03 -7.65
C HIS A 23 -6.97 8.28 -6.77
N TYR A 24 -7.04 8.47 -5.45
CA TYR A 24 -6.21 7.71 -4.49
C TYR A 24 -6.56 6.22 -4.49
N HIS A 25 -7.86 5.91 -4.59
CA HIS A 25 -8.38 4.54 -4.71
C HIS A 25 -9.44 4.44 -5.81
N SER A 26 -9.74 3.21 -6.22
CA SER A 26 -10.78 2.90 -7.21
C SER A 26 -12.15 3.52 -6.86
N VAL A 27 -12.77 4.16 -7.85
CA VAL A 27 -14.15 4.66 -7.74
C VAL A 27 -15.19 3.54 -7.66
N HIS A 28 -14.82 2.31 -8.06
CA HIS A 28 -15.68 1.12 -7.93
C HIS A 28 -15.72 0.57 -6.50
N GLY A 29 -14.90 1.10 -5.59
CA GLY A 29 -14.89 0.75 -4.18
C GLY A 29 -13.46 0.72 -3.62
N ALA A 30 -13.14 1.66 -2.73
CA ALA A 30 -11.80 1.75 -2.15
C ALA A 30 -11.52 0.58 -1.21
N VAL A 31 -12.47 0.27 -0.32
CA VAL A 31 -12.35 -0.83 0.63
C VAL A 31 -12.35 -2.17 -0.09
N ALA A 32 -13.26 -2.36 -1.06
CA ALA A 32 -13.31 -3.60 -1.84
C ALA A 32 -12.01 -3.88 -2.60
N GLU A 33 -11.40 -2.87 -3.21
CA GLU A 33 -10.11 -3.00 -3.86
C GLU A 33 -9.00 -3.37 -2.87
N SER A 34 -8.90 -2.64 -1.75
CA SER A 34 -7.85 -2.89 -0.76
C SER A 34 -7.95 -4.27 -0.09
N LEU A 35 -9.17 -4.71 0.23
CA LEU A 35 -9.41 -6.06 0.75
C LEU A 35 -8.95 -7.12 -0.26
N HIS A 36 -9.27 -6.96 -1.53
CA HIS A 36 -8.93 -7.94 -2.56
C HIS A 36 -7.43 -7.98 -2.86
N VAL A 37 -6.82 -6.82 -3.13
CA VAL A 37 -5.43 -6.71 -3.59
C VAL A 37 -4.46 -6.89 -2.44
N TYR A 38 -4.64 -6.15 -1.35
CA TYR A 38 -3.64 -6.05 -0.29
C TYR A 38 -3.87 -7.08 0.81
N ILE A 39 -5.10 -7.28 1.24
CA ILE A 39 -5.39 -8.26 2.30
C ILE A 39 -5.41 -9.70 1.77
N GLN A 40 -6.28 -10.01 0.80
CA GLN A 40 -6.47 -11.40 0.35
C GLN A 40 -5.30 -11.91 -0.50
N ALA A 41 -4.79 -11.11 -1.43
CA ALA A 41 -3.68 -11.55 -2.27
C ALA A 41 -2.29 -11.31 -1.65
N GLY A 42 -2.16 -10.35 -0.73
CA GLY A 42 -0.90 -9.99 -0.06
C GLY A 42 -0.78 -10.55 1.36
N LEU A 43 -1.49 -9.97 2.33
CA LEU A 43 -1.39 -10.32 3.76
C LEU A 43 -1.61 -11.82 4.00
N ARG A 44 -2.70 -12.37 3.48
CA ARG A 44 -3.01 -13.81 3.65
C ARG A 44 -2.01 -14.73 2.97
N PHE A 45 -1.32 -14.25 1.93
CA PHE A 45 -0.21 -15.00 1.35
C PHE A 45 0.97 -14.99 2.32
N ALA A 46 1.40 -13.81 2.77
CA ALA A 46 2.53 -13.67 3.67
C ALA A 46 2.35 -14.45 4.99
N GLU A 47 1.15 -14.42 5.59
CA GLU A 47 0.85 -15.13 6.84
C GLU A 47 0.93 -16.66 6.76
N LYS A 48 0.86 -17.24 5.54
CA LYS A 48 1.09 -18.67 5.33
C LYS A 48 2.57 -19.05 5.39
N HIS A 49 3.45 -18.09 5.11
CA HIS A 49 4.89 -18.31 4.99
C HIS A 49 5.69 -17.78 6.18
N PHE A 50 5.15 -16.80 6.91
CA PHE A 50 5.86 -16.11 7.99
C PHE A 50 5.04 -16.07 9.29
N GLN A 51 5.74 -16.17 10.44
CA GLN A 51 5.12 -16.10 11.78
C GLN A 51 4.87 -14.67 12.26
N GLU A 52 5.60 -13.71 11.72
CA GLU A 52 5.38 -12.27 11.87
C GLU A 52 5.56 -11.59 10.52
N ILE A 53 4.91 -10.45 10.32
CA ILE A 53 4.89 -9.74 9.05
C ILE A 53 5.60 -8.39 9.22
N LYS A 54 6.76 -8.26 8.59
CA LYS A 54 7.39 -6.96 8.35
C LYS A 54 6.90 -6.45 6.99
N LEU A 55 6.08 -5.41 7.02
CA LEU A 55 5.34 -4.91 5.87
C LEU A 55 5.91 -3.56 5.43
N LEU A 56 6.15 -3.37 4.14
CA LEU A 56 6.45 -2.08 3.54
C LEU A 56 5.30 -1.63 2.62
N GLU A 57 4.72 -0.47 2.88
CA GLU A 57 3.78 0.20 1.99
C GLU A 57 4.45 1.37 1.27
N ILE A 58 4.27 1.40 -0.05
CA ILE A 58 4.66 2.52 -0.90
C ILE A 58 3.40 3.31 -1.24
N GLY A 59 3.23 4.48 -0.61
CA GLY A 59 2.04 5.31 -0.72
C GLY A 59 1.05 5.05 0.41
N LEU A 60 1.24 5.67 1.58
CA LEU A 60 0.29 5.54 2.70
C LEU A 60 -1.08 6.12 2.36
N GLY A 61 -1.08 7.25 1.63
CA GLY A 61 -2.27 7.96 1.22
C GLY A 61 -3.19 8.31 2.39
N THR A 62 -4.39 7.72 2.42
CA THR A 62 -5.37 7.95 3.48
C THR A 62 -5.14 7.07 4.72
N GLY A 63 -4.21 6.13 4.65
CA GLY A 63 -3.97 5.10 5.68
C GLY A 63 -4.92 3.90 5.60
N LEU A 64 -5.67 3.74 4.50
CA LEU A 64 -6.68 2.69 4.36
C LEU A 64 -6.08 1.28 4.48
N ASN A 65 -4.98 0.99 3.78
CA ASN A 65 -4.39 -0.35 3.85
C ASN A 65 -3.77 -0.66 5.21
N LEU A 66 -3.20 0.34 5.89
CA LEU A 66 -2.73 0.19 7.27
C LEU A 66 -3.89 -0.18 8.20
N PHE A 67 -5.00 0.55 8.08
CA PHE A 67 -6.21 0.29 8.85
C PHE A 67 -6.78 -1.12 8.61
N LEU A 68 -6.98 -1.49 7.35
CA LEU A 68 -7.48 -2.83 7.00
C LEU A 68 -6.51 -3.93 7.42
N THR A 69 -5.20 -3.69 7.34
CA THR A 69 -4.19 -4.65 7.81
C THR A 69 -4.27 -4.83 9.32
N LEU A 70 -4.48 -3.75 10.09
CA LEU A 70 -4.71 -3.84 11.53
C LEU A 70 -5.94 -4.68 11.87
N GLN A 71 -7.04 -4.49 11.14
CA GLN A 71 -8.29 -5.22 11.38
C GLN A 71 -8.22 -6.70 10.99
N HIS A 72 -7.44 -7.02 9.96
CA HIS A 72 -7.45 -8.36 9.36
C HIS A 72 -6.24 -9.22 9.71
N THR A 73 -5.15 -8.68 10.25
CA THR A 73 -3.98 -9.48 10.58
C THR A 73 -4.28 -10.54 11.65
N GLN A 74 -3.74 -11.73 11.45
CA GLN A 74 -3.74 -12.85 12.39
C GLN A 74 -2.36 -13.05 13.03
N LYS A 75 -1.35 -12.30 12.54
CA LYS A 75 0.04 -12.36 12.99
C LYS A 75 0.49 -11.00 13.53
N LYS A 76 1.67 -10.99 14.16
CA LYS A 76 2.30 -9.75 14.59
C LYS A 76 2.76 -8.96 13.37
N VAL A 77 2.49 -7.66 13.32
CA VAL A 77 2.82 -6.79 12.19
C VAL A 77 3.71 -5.64 12.63
N PHE A 78 4.77 -5.43 11.86
CA PHE A 78 5.61 -4.24 11.87
C PHE A 78 5.44 -3.53 10.53
N TYR A 79 4.69 -2.44 10.54
CA TYR A 79 4.26 -1.74 9.33
C TYR A 79 5.14 -0.52 9.06
N THR A 80 5.85 -0.51 7.94
CA THR A 80 6.59 0.66 7.45
C THR A 80 5.81 1.28 6.30
N ALA A 81 5.54 2.58 6.35
CA ALA A 81 4.89 3.31 5.26
C ALA A 81 5.79 4.43 4.74
N LEU A 82 5.94 4.53 3.42
CA LEU A 82 6.57 5.67 2.76
C LEU A 82 5.48 6.58 2.18
N GLU A 83 5.45 7.84 2.62
CA GLU A 83 4.49 8.84 2.16
C GLU A 83 5.16 10.20 1.97
N PRO A 84 5.60 10.53 0.75
CA PRO A 84 6.29 11.79 0.47
C PRO A 84 5.38 13.03 0.59
N TYR A 85 4.06 12.86 0.50
CA TYR A 85 3.10 13.97 0.49
C TYR A 85 1.90 13.74 1.44
N PRO A 86 2.13 13.70 2.78
CA PRO A 86 1.08 13.42 3.76
C PRO A 86 -0.17 14.30 3.59
N LEU A 87 -1.33 13.72 3.91
CA LEU A 87 -2.59 14.44 3.86
C LEU A 87 -2.73 15.40 5.06
N GLU A 88 -3.45 16.50 4.84
CA GLU A 88 -3.84 17.40 5.92
C GLU A 88 -4.94 16.75 6.77
N VAL A 89 -4.85 16.91 8.10
CA VAL A 89 -5.75 16.29 9.08
C VAL A 89 -7.22 16.60 8.79
N ASN A 90 -7.53 17.83 8.41
CA ASN A 90 -8.89 18.27 8.10
C ASN A 90 -9.52 17.49 6.93
N LEU A 91 -8.70 17.06 5.97
CA LEU A 91 -9.18 16.26 4.84
C LEU A 91 -9.53 14.84 5.27
N ILE A 92 -8.75 14.26 6.20
CA ILE A 92 -8.91 12.88 6.67
C ILE A 92 -10.17 12.70 7.50
N GLN A 93 -10.54 13.69 8.31
CA GLN A 93 -11.76 13.67 9.13
C GLN A 93 -13.06 13.43 8.35
N HIS A 94 -13.03 13.69 7.05
CA HIS A 94 -14.19 13.59 6.16
C HIS A 94 -14.13 12.36 5.26
N LEU A 95 -13.10 11.50 5.39
CA LEU A 95 -12.90 10.33 4.54
C LEU A 95 -13.56 9.07 5.09
N TYR A 96 -13.71 8.95 6.41
CA TYR A 96 -14.34 7.80 7.02
C TYR A 96 -15.68 8.23 7.63
N THR A 97 -16.69 7.37 7.52
CA THR A 97 -18.01 7.63 8.14
C THR A 97 -18.14 6.97 9.51
N ASP A 98 -17.34 5.94 9.76
CA ASP A 98 -17.27 5.31 11.07
C ASP A 98 -16.34 6.12 11.99
N VAL A 99 -16.76 6.29 13.25
CA VAL A 99 -16.04 7.13 14.22
C VAL A 99 -14.70 6.51 14.61
N ALA A 100 -14.63 5.19 14.79
CA ALA A 100 -13.39 4.52 15.17
C ALA A 100 -12.39 4.50 14.00
N GLU A 101 -12.89 4.36 12.76
CA GLU A 101 -12.08 4.52 11.54
C GLU A 101 -11.46 5.91 11.44
N ASN A 102 -12.26 6.95 11.67
CA ASN A 102 -11.79 8.33 11.66
C ASN A 102 -10.74 8.59 12.75
N GLU A 103 -10.99 8.17 13.99
CA GLU A 103 -10.05 8.39 15.09
C GLU A 103 -8.69 7.75 14.81
N LEU A 104 -8.68 6.52 14.29
CA LEU A 104 -7.44 5.84 13.97
C LEU A 104 -6.73 6.48 12.77
N ALA A 105 -7.46 6.84 11.72
CA ALA A 105 -6.88 7.53 10.56
C ALA A 105 -6.26 8.88 10.96
N ILE A 106 -6.94 9.67 11.80
CA ILE A 106 -6.40 10.91 12.35
C ILE A 106 -5.14 10.61 13.16
N LYS A 107 -5.19 9.63 14.09
CA LYS A 107 -4.06 9.24 14.93
C LYS A 107 -2.82 8.88 14.10
N VAL A 108 -2.98 8.08 13.05
CA VAL A 108 -1.90 7.70 12.13
C VAL A 108 -1.34 8.93 11.41
N ASN A 109 -2.19 9.84 10.95
CA ASN A 109 -1.78 10.99 10.18
C ASN A 109 -1.15 12.12 11.02
N ILE A 110 -1.52 12.29 12.30
CA ILE A 110 -0.88 13.26 13.21
C ILE A 110 0.36 12.72 13.92
N ALA A 111 0.56 11.40 13.91
CA ALA A 111 1.70 10.78 14.58
C ALA A 111 3.04 11.31 14.05
N GLU A 112 4.04 11.35 14.93
CA GLU A 112 5.40 11.77 14.60
C GLU A 112 6.01 10.86 13.50
N CYS A 113 6.57 11.45 12.44
CA CYS A 113 7.27 10.70 11.40
C CYS A 113 8.58 10.09 11.95
N ASN A 114 9.07 9.03 11.31
CA ASN A 114 10.35 8.39 11.63
C ASN A 114 10.44 7.81 13.06
N LYS A 115 9.29 7.53 13.67
CA LYS A 115 9.19 6.91 14.99
C LYS A 115 8.20 5.76 14.97
N TRP A 116 8.55 4.69 15.68
CA TRP A 116 7.63 3.57 15.87
C TRP A 116 6.51 3.94 16.83
N HIS A 117 5.29 3.70 16.40
CA HIS A 117 4.05 3.86 17.17
C HIS A 117 3.37 2.51 17.32
N ARG A 118 2.97 2.17 18.53
CA ARG A 118 2.25 0.92 18.82
C ARG A 118 0.74 1.18 18.85
N LEU A 119 -0.01 0.47 18.00
CA LEU A 119 -1.48 0.52 18.00
C LEU A 119 -2.07 -0.56 18.90
N THR A 120 -1.50 -1.77 18.85
CA THR A 120 -1.86 -2.91 19.71
C THR A 120 -0.59 -3.70 20.07
N PRO A 121 -0.62 -4.67 21.01
CA PRO A 121 0.53 -5.54 21.26
C PRO A 121 1.03 -6.30 20.02
N MET A 122 0.15 -6.51 19.05
CA MET A 122 0.41 -7.24 17.80
C MET A 122 0.65 -6.33 16.59
N PHE A 123 0.57 -5.01 16.74
CA PHE A 123 0.65 -4.09 15.61
C PHE A 123 1.39 -2.81 15.97
N SER A 124 2.52 -2.59 15.31
CA SER A 124 3.27 -1.33 15.37
C SER A 124 3.47 -0.80 13.96
N TYR A 125 3.53 0.52 13.82
CA TYR A 125 3.80 1.17 12.54
C TYR A 125 4.80 2.31 12.67
N ILE A 126 5.46 2.62 11.56
CA ILE A 126 6.27 3.80 11.34
C ILE A 126 5.90 4.37 9.98
N LYS A 127 5.75 5.69 9.89
CA LYS A 127 5.62 6.40 8.62
C LYS A 127 6.84 7.27 8.39
N LYS A 128 7.32 7.31 7.16
CA LYS A 128 8.46 8.13 6.73
C LYS A 128 8.02 9.05 5.60
N THR A 129 8.42 10.31 5.68
CA THR A 129 8.17 11.29 4.62
C THR A 129 9.24 11.18 3.54
N GLU A 130 9.28 10.04 2.86
CA GLU A 130 10.35 9.68 1.92
C GLU A 130 9.75 9.17 0.60
N ARG A 131 10.47 9.43 -0.48
CA ARG A 131 10.22 8.86 -1.82
C ARG A 131 10.92 7.51 -1.93
N VAL A 132 10.27 6.49 -2.47
CA VAL A 132 10.84 5.13 -2.58
C VAL A 132 12.14 5.09 -3.40
N GLU A 133 12.29 6.00 -4.34
CA GLU A 133 13.47 6.16 -5.19
C GLU A 133 14.73 6.44 -4.34
N VAL A 134 14.59 7.24 -3.29
CA VAL A 134 15.70 7.69 -2.44
C VAL A 134 15.73 7.05 -1.05
N ALA A 135 14.63 6.48 -0.58
CA ALA A 135 14.52 5.87 0.75
C ALA A 135 15.55 4.75 0.94
N GLU A 136 16.33 4.76 2.01
CA GLU A 136 17.25 3.66 2.28
C GLU A 136 16.46 2.46 2.83
N LEU A 137 16.45 1.36 2.06
CA LEU A 137 15.76 0.14 2.44
C LEU A 137 16.79 -0.89 2.90
N PRO A 138 16.64 -1.45 4.12
CA PRO A 138 17.49 -2.53 4.59
C PRO A 138 17.34 -3.77 3.70
N VAL A 139 18.41 -4.53 3.58
CA VAL A 139 18.44 -5.80 2.83
C VAL A 139 17.67 -6.87 3.60
N GLU A 140 16.83 -7.62 2.89
CA GLU A 140 16.09 -8.79 3.41
C GLU A 140 15.27 -8.54 4.71
N GLU A 141 14.69 -7.36 4.83
CA GLU A 141 13.87 -6.96 5.99
C GLU A 141 12.38 -7.30 5.82
N TYR A 142 11.84 -7.15 4.61
CA TYR A 142 10.38 -7.16 4.41
C TYR A 142 9.85 -8.52 3.93
N HIS A 143 8.75 -8.96 4.55
CA HIS A 143 8.01 -10.16 4.17
C HIS A 143 6.89 -9.87 3.15
N LEU A 144 6.39 -8.63 3.17
CA LEU A 144 5.25 -8.20 2.38
C LEU A 144 5.45 -6.75 1.93
N ILE A 145 5.24 -6.48 0.65
CA ILE A 145 5.20 -5.14 0.09
C ILE A 145 3.84 -4.85 -0.52
N TYR A 146 3.20 -3.77 -0.06
CA TYR A 146 2.08 -3.15 -0.74
C TYR A 146 2.61 -2.04 -1.65
N PHE A 147 2.54 -2.25 -2.95
CA PHE A 147 2.90 -1.22 -3.92
C PHE A 147 1.63 -0.49 -4.37
N ASP A 148 1.22 0.49 -3.56
CA ASP A 148 -0.03 1.26 -3.70
C ASP A 148 0.22 2.73 -4.05
N ALA A 149 0.88 2.94 -5.17
CA ALA A 149 1.16 4.28 -5.67
C ALA A 149 0.24 4.65 -6.84
N PHE A 150 0.26 5.94 -7.23
CA PHE A 150 -0.49 6.36 -8.41
C PHE A 150 -0.01 5.64 -9.65
N ALA A 151 -0.93 5.47 -10.60
CA ALA A 151 -0.70 4.64 -11.77
C ALA A 151 0.55 5.09 -12.56
N PRO A 152 1.19 4.20 -13.35
CA PRO A 152 2.40 4.54 -14.10
C PRO A 152 2.29 5.73 -15.07
N ARG A 153 1.07 6.14 -15.43
CA ARG A 153 0.84 7.34 -16.26
C ARG A 153 1.11 8.63 -15.46
N VAL A 154 0.89 8.60 -14.16
CA VAL A 154 0.95 9.73 -13.24
C VAL A 154 2.33 9.82 -12.58
N GLN A 155 2.88 8.68 -12.14
CA GLN A 155 4.19 8.61 -11.49
C GLN A 155 5.08 7.56 -12.15
N PRO A 156 5.45 7.66 -13.43
CA PRO A 156 6.24 6.64 -14.12
C PRO A 156 7.57 6.30 -13.44
N GLU A 157 8.17 7.25 -12.73
CA GLU A 157 9.50 7.16 -12.14
C GLU A 157 9.65 6.06 -11.07
N ILE A 158 8.57 5.69 -10.39
CA ILE A 158 8.58 4.65 -9.36
C ILE A 158 8.29 3.25 -9.89
N TRP A 159 7.78 3.12 -11.13
CA TRP A 159 7.42 1.83 -11.74
C TRP A 159 8.55 1.25 -12.59
N THR A 160 9.79 1.54 -12.22
CA THR A 160 11.00 1.17 -12.97
C THR A 160 11.63 -0.10 -12.45
N GLU A 161 12.40 -0.78 -13.31
CA GLU A 161 13.19 -1.95 -12.90
C GLU A 161 14.13 -1.61 -11.73
N GLN A 162 14.74 -0.43 -11.74
CA GLN A 162 15.65 0.01 -10.67
C GLN A 162 14.95 0.07 -9.30
N VAL A 163 13.73 0.63 -9.25
CA VAL A 163 12.94 0.67 -8.01
C VAL A 163 12.51 -0.74 -7.61
N PHE A 164 12.03 -1.57 -8.53
CA PHE A 164 11.65 -2.94 -8.20
C PHE A 164 12.84 -3.79 -7.77
N TYR A 165 14.03 -3.59 -8.32
CA TYR A 165 15.24 -4.30 -7.92
C TYR A 165 15.64 -3.92 -6.48
N LYS A 166 15.57 -2.64 -6.13
CA LYS A 166 15.77 -2.17 -4.76
C LYS A 166 14.77 -2.81 -3.80
N LEU A 167 13.49 -2.89 -4.17
CA LEU A 167 12.47 -3.58 -3.38
C LEU A 167 12.77 -5.07 -3.25
N TYR A 168 13.17 -5.73 -4.34
CA TYR A 168 13.56 -7.15 -4.35
C TYR A 168 14.71 -7.43 -3.38
N GLN A 169 15.73 -6.57 -3.33
CA GLN A 169 16.84 -6.69 -2.38
C GLN A 169 16.38 -6.53 -0.93
N SER A 170 15.39 -5.67 -0.67
CA SER A 170 14.85 -5.44 0.68
C SER A 170 13.94 -6.56 1.20
N MET A 171 13.58 -7.52 0.36
CA MET A 171 12.61 -8.55 0.68
C MET A 171 13.28 -9.86 1.09
N HIS A 172 12.69 -10.60 2.03
CA HIS A 172 13.16 -11.94 2.40
C HIS A 172 12.85 -12.97 1.28
N PRO A 173 13.58 -14.09 1.16
CA PRO A 173 13.10 -15.24 0.39
C PRO A 173 11.65 -15.62 0.74
N HIS A 174 10.85 -15.95 -0.26
CA HIS A 174 9.40 -16.20 -0.21
C HIS A 174 8.51 -14.99 0.11
N ALA A 175 9.09 -13.79 0.28
CA ALA A 175 8.31 -12.57 0.46
C ALA A 175 7.54 -12.20 -0.81
N VAL A 176 6.49 -11.41 -0.62
CA VAL A 176 5.54 -11.09 -1.69
C VAL A 176 5.30 -9.59 -1.84
N LEU A 177 5.21 -9.14 -3.08
CA LEU A 177 4.79 -7.80 -3.47
C LEU A 177 3.45 -7.92 -4.20
N VAL A 178 2.49 -7.07 -3.84
CA VAL A 178 1.19 -6.98 -4.51
C VAL A 178 0.90 -5.55 -4.97
N THR A 179 0.20 -5.44 -6.09
CA THR A 179 -0.26 -4.16 -6.63
C THR A 179 -1.52 -4.35 -7.48
N TYR A 180 -2.39 -3.34 -7.48
CA TYR A 180 -3.55 -3.32 -8.37
C TYR A 180 -3.15 -3.20 -9.86
N CYS A 181 -1.93 -2.73 -10.16
CA CYS A 181 -1.52 -2.37 -11.51
C CYS A 181 -1.04 -3.59 -12.31
N CYS A 182 -1.74 -3.94 -13.39
CA CYS A 182 -1.39 -5.07 -14.27
C CYS A 182 -0.88 -4.63 -15.67
N LYS A 183 -0.27 -3.44 -15.78
CA LYS A 183 0.30 -2.97 -17.05
C LYS A 183 1.48 -3.84 -17.51
N GLY A 184 1.65 -3.97 -18.83
CA GLY A 184 2.69 -4.78 -19.44
C GLY A 184 4.11 -4.36 -19.05
N ASP A 185 4.38 -3.06 -19.01
CA ASP A 185 5.69 -2.51 -18.60
C ASP A 185 6.00 -2.80 -17.13
N VAL A 186 5.02 -2.63 -16.23
CA VAL A 186 5.17 -2.96 -14.80
C VAL A 186 5.52 -4.44 -14.61
N ARG A 187 4.81 -5.33 -15.32
CA ARG A 187 5.09 -6.78 -15.26
C ARG A 187 6.50 -7.10 -15.77
N ARG A 188 6.96 -6.45 -16.84
CA ARG A 188 8.33 -6.62 -17.35
C ARG A 188 9.35 -6.14 -16.34
N ALA A 189 9.17 -4.94 -15.78
CA ALA A 189 10.07 -4.36 -14.80
C ALA A 189 10.20 -5.24 -13.53
N LEU A 190 9.09 -5.76 -13.01
CA LEU A 190 9.11 -6.73 -11.89
C LEU A 190 9.88 -7.99 -12.24
N LYS A 191 9.69 -8.56 -13.44
CA LYS A 191 10.42 -9.75 -13.88
C LYS A 191 11.92 -9.48 -14.04
N SER A 192 12.29 -8.36 -14.65
CA SER A 192 13.69 -7.96 -14.80
C SER A 192 14.38 -7.76 -13.46
N ALA A 193 13.66 -7.23 -12.46
CA ALA A 193 14.15 -7.11 -11.08
C ALA A 193 14.36 -8.45 -10.36
N GLY A 194 13.91 -9.58 -10.93
CA GLY A 194 14.10 -10.93 -10.38
C GLY A 194 12.84 -11.58 -9.79
N PHE A 195 11.69 -10.90 -9.79
CA PHE A 195 10.47 -11.47 -9.23
C PHE A 195 9.87 -12.58 -10.09
N CYS A 196 9.30 -13.58 -9.43
CA CYS A 196 8.34 -14.48 -10.04
C CYS A 196 6.96 -13.84 -10.03
N VAL A 197 6.50 -13.37 -11.19
CA VAL A 197 5.26 -12.60 -11.33
C VAL A 197 4.12 -13.45 -11.87
N GLU A 198 2.98 -13.43 -11.18
CA GLU A 198 1.72 -14.02 -11.61
C GLU A 198 0.62 -12.96 -11.77
N LYS A 199 -0.35 -13.26 -12.62
CA LYS A 199 -1.57 -12.45 -12.78
C LYS A 199 -2.68 -13.10 -11.98
N LEU A 200 -3.37 -12.30 -11.17
CA LEU A 200 -4.56 -12.74 -10.44
C LEU A 200 -5.78 -11.99 -10.96
N SER A 201 -6.98 -12.53 -10.69
CA SER A 201 -8.23 -11.81 -10.93
C SER A 201 -8.18 -10.45 -10.23
N GLY A 202 -8.56 -9.38 -10.93
CA GLY A 202 -8.56 -8.04 -10.37
C GLY A 202 -9.73 -7.77 -9.41
N PRO A 203 -9.66 -6.67 -8.65
CA PRO A 203 -10.77 -6.18 -7.83
C PRO A 203 -11.94 -5.66 -8.70
N PRO A 204 -13.10 -5.31 -8.12
CA PRO A 204 -14.22 -4.70 -8.85
C PRO A 204 -13.76 -3.55 -9.77
N GLY A 205 -14.12 -3.64 -11.05
CA GLY A 205 -13.73 -2.67 -12.09
C GLY A 205 -12.37 -2.92 -12.77
N LYS A 206 -11.56 -3.89 -12.30
CA LYS A 206 -10.27 -4.27 -12.91
C LYS A 206 -10.26 -5.75 -13.28
N ARG A 207 -9.77 -6.09 -14.48
CA ARG A 207 -9.73 -7.50 -14.94
C ARG A 207 -8.65 -8.32 -14.23
N GLU A 208 -7.47 -7.73 -14.07
CA GLU A 208 -6.28 -8.42 -13.57
C GLU A 208 -5.51 -7.51 -12.61
N MET A 209 -4.81 -8.13 -11.65
CA MET A 209 -3.84 -7.52 -10.76
C MET A 209 -2.54 -8.35 -10.73
N LEU A 210 -1.48 -7.86 -10.09
CA LEU A 210 -0.21 -8.57 -10.00
C LEU A 210 0.14 -8.99 -8.59
N ARG A 211 0.71 -10.19 -8.49
CA ARG A 211 1.47 -10.66 -7.32
C ARG A 211 2.86 -11.08 -7.80
N ALA A 212 3.88 -10.66 -7.07
CA ALA A 212 5.28 -10.87 -7.40
C ALA A 212 6.02 -11.45 -6.19
N VAL A 213 6.57 -12.65 -6.31
CA VAL A 213 7.20 -13.37 -5.21
C VAL A 213 8.71 -13.42 -5.42
N LYS A 214 9.47 -13.16 -4.34
CA LYS A 214 10.92 -13.44 -4.30
C LYS A 214 11.11 -14.93 -4.01
N LYS A 215 11.78 -15.64 -4.91
CA LYS A 215 12.08 -17.08 -4.72
C LYS A 215 13.26 -17.28 -3.78
#